data_AF-N1QZF6-F1
#
_entry.id   AF-N1QZF6-F1
#
_cell.length_a   1.000
_cell.length_b   1.000
_cell.length_c   1.000
_cell.angle_alpha   90.00
_cell.angle_beta   90.00
_cell.angle_gamma   90.00
#
_symmetry.space_group_name_H-M   'P 1'
#
loop_
_entity.id
_entity.type
_entity.pdbx_description
1 polymer ?
#
loop_
_entity_poly.entity_id
_entity_poly.type
_entity_poly.pdbx_seq_one_letter_code
_entity_poly.pdbx_strand_id
1 'polypeptide(L)'
;MAGTVIDQGEPPSHYFEQFPEDNPVFGFITWRWILTPGFDHMFSSPVFLGLLALLAASLMACTFTTQLPMVKVAKRWSFMSSGGSIRKQDFAESLPRASIQDLGVILMGAGYEVFTKGPSLYAFKGLAGRYAPIGVHVAMIFVMAGATLSATGSFKGSVDVPQGLNFVIGDIMKPKGIFSVAPDVFNTEVHVNRFYMEYYDSGEVSQFYSDLSLFDLDGKEVMRRTIKVNDPLRYGGITIYQTDWGFSALQVKKNGEGPFNLAMAPLQLNGNKKLYGTFLPLEDSDSSGVKGISMLARDLQSIVLYDQDGKFVGVRRPSSKLPIEINGNEILIEDAIGSTGLDLKTDPGIPIVYAGFGALMLTTCISYLSHAQLWALQDGTTVVVGGKSNRAKIEFSDEMNRLLNKVPELNFRSPSLGISKVVTESVPLPSLFMASYDCIGATDGTHVTARVTRSQPATYKDRKHYTNQNVLVDVDFDPKFTYVLVVGKDQPLMQTFLLTTWTGLMGSISMMVSQISRSHPSLSCRLASTVGGHSSNFKGEWLFPTKGWLKWVGEVRVISNHEKFKPSAMKKLSQQSQIVWGYHVPVGQQPGQTNFSRGKQHSDSTCHKPQIVRPEHSWNHP
;
A
#
# COMPACT_ATOMS: atom_id res chain seq x y z
N MET A 1 -6.68 19.93 -10.69
CA MET A 1 -6.23 20.45 -12.00
C MET A 1 -5.96 21.94 -11.92
N ALA A 2 -6.96 22.80 -11.62
CA ALA A 2 -6.72 24.25 -11.50
C ALA A 2 -5.61 24.63 -10.51
N GLY A 3 -5.60 24.06 -9.29
CA GLY A 3 -4.52 24.29 -8.31
C GLY A 3 -3.17 23.62 -8.62
N THR A 4 -3.04 22.98 -9.79
CA THR A 4 -1.77 22.47 -10.33
C THR A 4 -1.29 23.32 -11.50
N VAL A 5 -2.21 24.03 -12.16
CA VAL A 5 -1.92 24.92 -13.30
C VAL A 5 -1.58 26.32 -12.80
N ILE A 6 -2.21 26.76 -11.72
CA ILE A 6 -1.99 28.06 -11.10
C ILE A 6 -1.04 27.85 -9.92
N ASP A 7 0.06 28.59 -9.89
CA ASP A 7 0.98 28.61 -8.76
C ASP A 7 0.23 28.99 -7.48
N GLN A 8 0.55 28.35 -6.35
CA GLN A 8 -0.23 28.48 -5.12
C GLN A 8 0.57 29.25 -4.08
N GLY A 9 -0.07 30.23 -3.42
CA GLY A 9 0.52 30.98 -2.30
C GLY A 9 1.60 32.01 -2.66
N GLU A 10 1.78 32.29 -3.96
CA GLU A 10 2.66 33.36 -4.45
C GLU A 10 2.15 34.77 -4.05
N PRO A 11 3.01 35.81 -4.05
CA PRO A 11 2.57 37.17 -3.77
C PRO A 11 1.64 37.71 -4.87
N PRO A 12 0.73 38.65 -4.56
CA PRO A 12 -0.20 39.22 -5.55
C PRO A 12 0.46 39.74 -6.83
N SER A 13 1.67 40.30 -6.73
CA SER A 13 2.44 40.80 -7.88
C SER A 13 2.73 39.71 -8.92
N HIS A 14 3.00 38.47 -8.49
CA HIS A 14 3.21 37.33 -9.38
C HIS A 14 2.00 37.10 -10.30
N TYR A 15 0.79 37.14 -9.72
CA TYR A 15 -0.44 36.94 -10.50
C TYR A 15 -0.78 38.14 -11.38
N PHE A 16 -0.42 39.36 -10.98
CA PHE A 16 -0.60 40.56 -11.81
C PHE A 16 0.24 40.49 -13.09
N GLU A 17 1.47 39.98 -12.97
CA GLU A 17 2.37 39.80 -14.10
C GLU A 17 1.94 38.63 -15.00
N GLN A 18 1.53 37.50 -14.40
CA GLN A 18 1.18 36.29 -15.15
C GLN A 18 -0.23 36.35 -15.78
N PHE A 19 -1.17 37.07 -15.16
CA PHE A 19 -2.57 37.19 -15.59
C PHE A 19 -3.04 38.66 -15.67
N PRO A 20 -2.42 39.48 -16.53
CA PRO A 20 -2.70 40.92 -16.61
C PRO A 20 -4.13 41.20 -17.12
N GLU A 21 -4.69 42.36 -16.76
CA GLU A 21 -6.01 42.79 -17.26
C GLU A 21 -5.96 43.22 -18.74
N ASP A 22 -4.86 43.82 -19.17
CA ASP A 22 -4.71 44.36 -20.52
C ASP A 22 -4.54 43.26 -21.59
N ASN A 23 -4.07 42.08 -21.19
CA ASN A 23 -3.93 40.93 -22.08
C ASN A 23 -4.34 39.64 -21.35
N PRO A 24 -5.66 39.43 -21.17
CA PRO A 24 -6.17 38.31 -20.40
C PRO A 24 -5.86 36.98 -21.07
N VAL A 25 -5.48 35.99 -20.27
CA VAL A 25 -5.22 34.63 -20.75
C VAL A 25 -6.54 34.04 -21.29
N PHE A 26 -6.49 33.43 -22.48
CA PHE A 26 -7.67 32.98 -23.23
C PHE A 26 -8.74 34.06 -23.51
N GLY A 27 -8.39 35.35 -23.39
CA GLY A 27 -9.30 36.47 -23.69
C GLY A 27 -10.24 36.86 -22.56
N PHE A 28 -10.20 36.21 -21.39
CA PHE A 28 -11.07 36.55 -20.26
C PHE A 28 -10.48 36.26 -18.86
N ILE A 29 -9.44 35.43 -18.74
CA ILE A 29 -8.85 35.09 -17.44
C ILE A 29 -7.84 36.17 -17.05
N THR A 30 -8.18 36.88 -15.97
CA THR A 30 -7.33 37.88 -15.33
C THR A 30 -7.03 37.47 -13.88
N TRP A 31 -6.08 38.14 -13.25
CA TRP A 31 -5.75 37.95 -11.84
C TRP A 31 -6.99 38.02 -10.93
N ARG A 32 -8.03 38.81 -11.29
CA ARG A 32 -9.29 38.91 -10.53
C ARG A 32 -10.06 37.61 -10.48
N TRP A 33 -10.10 36.87 -11.59
CA TRP A 33 -10.71 35.54 -11.65
C TRP A 33 -9.93 34.48 -10.87
N ILE A 34 -8.69 34.77 -10.50
CA ILE A 34 -7.86 33.88 -9.68
C ILE A 34 -7.99 34.27 -8.21
N LEU A 35 -7.69 35.51 -7.86
CA LEU A 35 -7.62 35.98 -6.47
C LEU A 35 -9.00 36.13 -5.82
N THR A 36 -10.04 36.57 -6.56
CA THR A 36 -11.38 36.78 -5.98
C THR A 36 -12.02 35.49 -5.46
N PRO A 37 -12.05 34.37 -6.23
CA PRO A 37 -12.56 33.10 -5.71
C PRO A 37 -11.55 32.35 -4.83
N GLY A 38 -10.31 32.84 -4.69
CA GLY A 38 -9.25 32.21 -3.89
C GLY A 38 -8.55 31.04 -4.57
N PHE A 39 -8.39 31.06 -5.89
CA PHE A 39 -7.75 29.99 -6.65
C PHE A 39 -6.22 29.94 -6.48
N ASP A 40 -5.61 30.98 -5.92
CA ASP A 40 -4.23 31.01 -5.41
C ASP A 40 -4.04 30.16 -4.13
N HIS A 41 -5.11 29.83 -3.43
CA HIS A 41 -5.14 28.94 -2.28
C HIS A 41 -6.32 27.95 -2.38
N MET A 42 -6.35 27.21 -3.49
CA MET A 42 -7.48 26.41 -3.94
C MET A 42 -8.10 25.53 -2.84
N PHE A 43 -7.27 24.84 -2.06
CA PHE A 43 -7.70 23.84 -1.07
C PHE A 43 -8.29 24.41 0.22
N SER A 44 -8.22 25.74 0.41
CA SER A 44 -8.90 26.46 1.49
C SER A 44 -9.88 27.50 0.97
N SER A 45 -10.08 27.56 -0.35
CA SER A 45 -10.95 28.55 -0.99
C SER A 45 -12.43 28.32 -0.64
N PRO A 46 -13.24 29.37 -0.52
CA PRO A 46 -14.68 29.23 -0.26
C PRO A 46 -15.41 28.39 -1.30
N VAL A 47 -14.98 28.45 -2.57
CA VAL A 47 -15.55 27.65 -3.66
C VAL A 47 -15.29 26.16 -3.43
N PHE A 48 -14.04 25.79 -3.10
CA PHE A 48 -13.69 24.40 -2.82
C PHE A 48 -14.44 23.87 -1.59
N LEU A 49 -14.45 24.64 -0.50
CA LEU A 49 -15.15 24.25 0.73
C LEU A 49 -16.68 24.14 0.52
N GLY A 50 -17.26 25.03 -0.28
CA GLY A 50 -18.67 24.98 -0.67
C GLY A 50 -19.01 23.73 -1.48
N LEU A 51 -18.19 23.38 -2.48
CA LEU A 51 -18.36 22.14 -3.24
C LEU A 51 -18.19 20.90 -2.37
N LEU A 52 -17.24 20.93 -1.43
CA LEU A 52 -17.02 19.84 -0.47
C LEU A 52 -18.23 19.65 0.46
N ALA A 53 -18.84 20.75 0.92
CA ALA A 53 -20.07 20.72 1.72
C ALA A 53 -21.26 20.18 0.92
N LEU A 54 -21.41 20.59 -0.35
CA LEU A 54 -22.45 20.05 -1.24
C LEU A 54 -22.27 18.54 -1.49
N LEU A 55 -21.03 18.07 -1.66
CA LEU A 55 -20.73 16.66 -1.78
C LEU A 55 -21.11 15.89 -0.51
N ALA A 56 -20.76 16.40 0.68
CA ALA A 56 -21.16 15.81 1.95
C ALA A 56 -22.68 15.74 2.11
N ALA A 57 -23.40 16.81 1.76
CA ALA A 57 -24.86 16.84 1.77
C ALA A 57 -25.48 15.81 0.82
N SER A 58 -24.91 15.65 -0.38
CA SER A 58 -25.34 14.64 -1.35
C SER A 58 -25.16 13.21 -0.82
N LEU A 59 -24.01 12.91 -0.21
CA LEU A 59 -23.77 11.59 0.41
C LEU A 59 -24.74 11.31 1.56
N MET A 60 -25.00 12.29 2.41
CA MET A 60 -25.97 12.17 3.49
C MET A 60 -27.38 11.91 2.93
N ALA A 61 -27.82 12.72 1.96
CA ALA A 61 -29.11 12.54 1.30
C ALA A 61 -29.24 11.14 0.66
N CYS A 62 -28.21 10.69 -0.06
CA CYS A 62 -28.16 9.33 -0.62
C CYS A 62 -28.27 8.26 0.47
N THR A 63 -27.56 8.43 1.59
CA THR A 63 -27.60 7.49 2.72
C THR A 63 -29.01 7.36 3.30
N PHE A 64 -29.68 8.48 3.54
CA PHE A 64 -31.03 8.50 4.12
C PHE A 64 -32.11 7.99 3.17
N THR A 65 -32.03 8.36 1.89
CA THR A 65 -33.08 8.06 0.90
C THR A 65 -32.91 6.69 0.23
N THR A 66 -31.69 6.14 0.18
CA THR A 66 -31.42 4.88 -0.53
C THR A 66 -30.82 3.82 0.39
N GLN A 67 -29.70 4.11 1.06
CA GLN A 67 -28.92 3.08 1.76
C GLN A 67 -29.65 2.54 2.99
N LEU A 68 -30.22 3.42 3.83
CA LEU A 68 -31.00 3.00 5.00
C LEU A 68 -32.25 2.20 4.62
N PRO A 69 -33.09 2.62 3.65
CA PRO A 69 -34.19 1.79 3.15
C PRO A 69 -33.76 0.42 2.63
N MET A 70 -32.67 0.32 1.87
CA MET A 70 -32.19 -0.97 1.36
C MET A 70 -31.82 -1.95 2.47
N VAL A 71 -31.17 -1.48 3.53
CA VAL A 71 -30.86 -2.30 4.70
C VAL A 71 -32.14 -2.69 5.46
N LYS A 72 -33.08 -1.76 5.63
CA LYS A 72 -34.38 -2.05 6.24
C LYS A 72 -35.12 -3.15 5.49
N VAL A 73 -35.10 -3.13 4.15
CA VAL A 73 -35.71 -4.18 3.31
C VAL A 73 -34.96 -5.50 3.43
N ALA A 74 -33.61 -5.49 3.43
CA ALA A 74 -32.82 -6.70 3.58
C ALA A 74 -33.04 -7.40 4.92
N LYS A 75 -33.37 -6.64 5.98
CA LYS A 75 -33.74 -7.16 7.30
C LYS A 75 -35.16 -7.71 7.41
N ARG A 76 -36.06 -7.38 6.48
CA ARG A 76 -37.44 -7.87 6.54
C ARG A 76 -37.48 -9.33 6.13
N TRP A 77 -37.77 -10.20 7.09
CA TRP A 77 -38.01 -11.62 6.84
C TRP A 77 -39.36 -11.76 6.15
N SER A 78 -39.36 -12.25 4.91
CA SER A 78 -40.56 -12.46 4.12
C SER A 78 -40.62 -13.91 3.70
N PHE A 79 -41.61 -14.63 4.20
CA PHE A 79 -41.88 -16.01 3.79
C PHE A 79 -42.62 -16.02 2.46
N MET A 80 -42.26 -16.94 1.58
CA MET A 80 -42.94 -17.15 0.31
C MET A 80 -43.88 -18.35 0.44
N SER A 81 -45.19 -18.10 0.27
CA SER A 81 -46.23 -19.11 0.46
C SER A 81 -46.58 -19.89 -0.82
N SER A 82 -45.96 -19.58 -1.96
CA SER A 82 -46.24 -20.22 -3.25
C SER A 82 -44.96 -20.79 -3.85
N GLY A 83 -44.96 -22.10 -4.13
CA GLY A 83 -43.86 -22.78 -4.81
C GLY A 83 -43.59 -22.21 -6.21
N GLY A 84 -44.62 -21.69 -6.89
CA GLY A 84 -44.46 -21.01 -8.19
C GLY A 84 -43.63 -19.73 -8.10
N SER A 85 -43.74 -18.99 -6.99
CA SER A 85 -42.92 -17.79 -6.76
C SER A 85 -41.48 -18.15 -6.37
N ILE A 86 -41.29 -19.25 -5.64
CA ILE A 86 -39.96 -19.77 -5.26
C ILE A 86 -39.19 -20.24 -6.51
N ARG A 87 -39.86 -20.91 -7.45
CA ARG A 87 -39.27 -21.34 -8.72
C ARG A 87 -38.81 -20.20 -9.64
N LYS A 88 -39.26 -18.96 -9.38
CA LYS A 88 -38.86 -17.76 -10.14
C LYS A 88 -37.59 -17.09 -9.58
N GLN A 89 -37.02 -17.58 -8.49
CA GLN A 89 -35.77 -17.03 -7.96
C GLN A 89 -34.57 -17.38 -8.85
N ASP A 90 -33.46 -16.64 -8.69
CA ASP A 90 -32.23 -16.82 -9.49
C ASP A 90 -31.71 -18.26 -9.45
N PHE A 91 -31.81 -18.91 -8.29
CA PHE A 91 -31.59 -20.34 -8.10
C PHE A 91 -32.91 -20.98 -7.68
N ALA A 92 -33.25 -22.14 -8.23
CA ALA A 92 -34.42 -22.90 -7.81
C ALA A 92 -34.24 -24.40 -8.05
N GLU A 93 -34.67 -25.20 -7.08
CA GLU A 93 -34.61 -26.67 -7.13
C GLU A 93 -35.79 -27.30 -6.39
N SER A 94 -36.07 -28.57 -6.65
CA SER A 94 -37.11 -29.33 -5.96
C SER A 94 -36.52 -30.63 -5.46
N LEU A 95 -36.56 -30.82 -4.16
CA LEU A 95 -36.04 -32.02 -3.50
C LEU A 95 -37.21 -32.96 -3.20
N PRO A 96 -37.39 -34.04 -3.98
CA PRO A 96 -38.40 -35.05 -3.69
C PRO A 96 -38.00 -35.84 -2.44
N ARG A 97 -38.99 -36.27 -1.66
CA ARG A 97 -38.77 -37.01 -0.41
C ARG A 97 -37.81 -36.27 0.53
N ALA A 98 -38.01 -34.98 0.74
CA ALA A 98 -37.16 -34.19 1.65
C ALA A 98 -38.00 -33.56 2.78
N SER A 99 -37.34 -33.25 3.89
CA SER A 99 -37.92 -32.49 5.00
C SER A 99 -37.32 -31.09 5.05
N ILE A 100 -38.19 -30.08 5.23
CA ILE A 100 -37.80 -28.70 5.45
C ILE A 100 -37.04 -28.49 6.76
N GLN A 101 -37.27 -29.35 7.77
CA GLN A 101 -36.53 -29.32 9.03
C GLN A 101 -35.07 -29.73 8.81
N ASP A 102 -34.83 -30.82 8.07
CA ASP A 102 -33.48 -31.29 7.75
C ASP A 102 -32.71 -30.26 6.91
N LEU A 103 -33.38 -29.66 5.92
CA LEU A 103 -32.82 -28.54 5.16
C LEU A 103 -32.45 -27.37 6.08
N GLY A 104 -33.31 -27.01 7.03
CA GLY A 104 -33.03 -25.96 7.99
C GLY A 104 -31.79 -26.22 8.84
N VAL A 105 -31.60 -27.46 9.32
CA VAL A 105 -30.41 -27.86 10.09
C VAL A 105 -29.13 -27.74 9.24
N ILE A 106 -29.17 -28.18 7.99
CA ILE A 106 -28.02 -28.09 7.07
C ILE A 106 -27.65 -26.64 6.79
N LEU A 107 -28.64 -25.77 6.56
CA LEU A 107 -28.43 -24.35 6.34
C LEU A 107 -27.84 -23.65 7.57
N MET A 108 -28.35 -23.95 8.77
CA MET A 108 -27.77 -23.44 10.02
C MET A 108 -26.32 -23.87 10.18
N GLY A 109 -26.00 -25.14 9.89
CA GLY A 109 -24.61 -25.65 9.89
C GLY A 109 -23.69 -24.97 8.86
N ALA A 110 -24.25 -24.40 7.80
CA ALA A 110 -23.53 -23.61 6.79
C ALA A 110 -23.42 -22.11 7.12
N GLY A 111 -23.90 -21.68 8.29
CA GLY A 111 -23.86 -20.31 8.77
C GLY A 111 -24.99 -19.42 8.25
N TYR A 112 -26.11 -20.00 7.82
CA TYR A 112 -27.33 -19.24 7.53
C TYR A 112 -28.14 -19.02 8.82
N GLU A 113 -28.70 -17.82 8.96
CA GLU A 113 -29.76 -17.56 9.93
C GLU A 113 -31.07 -18.08 9.35
N VAL A 114 -31.70 -19.06 10.01
CA VAL A 114 -32.87 -19.79 9.50
C VAL A 114 -34.10 -19.49 10.36
N PHE A 115 -35.21 -19.18 9.69
CA PHE A 115 -36.51 -18.93 10.28
C PHE A 115 -37.55 -19.85 9.63
N THR A 116 -38.38 -20.50 10.45
CA THR A 116 -39.41 -21.42 9.98
C THR A 116 -40.80 -20.96 10.43
N LYS A 117 -41.79 -21.04 9.55
CA LYS A 117 -43.20 -20.75 9.84
C LYS A 117 -44.10 -21.75 9.12
N GLY A 118 -44.60 -22.75 9.86
CA GLY A 118 -45.41 -23.82 9.27
C GLY A 118 -44.63 -24.59 8.20
N PRO A 119 -45.15 -24.75 6.97
CA PRO A 119 -44.46 -25.41 5.88
C PRO A 119 -43.41 -24.53 5.18
N SER A 120 -43.21 -23.28 5.61
CA SER A 120 -42.30 -22.33 4.96
C SER A 120 -41.03 -22.11 5.77
N LEU A 121 -39.91 -21.91 5.06
CA LEU A 121 -38.61 -21.57 5.62
C LEU A 121 -38.04 -20.36 4.87
N TYR A 122 -37.43 -19.46 5.61
CA TYR A 122 -36.64 -18.35 5.11
C TYR A 122 -35.27 -18.38 5.75
N ALA A 123 -34.21 -18.22 4.96
CA ALA A 123 -32.86 -18.17 5.48
C ALA A 123 -32.04 -17.07 4.81
N PHE A 124 -31.07 -16.50 5.51
CA PHE A 124 -30.13 -15.55 4.91
C PHE A 124 -28.73 -15.64 5.51
N LYS A 125 -27.75 -15.10 4.77
CA LYS A 125 -26.34 -15.02 5.17
C LYS A 125 -25.73 -13.71 4.69
N GLY A 126 -24.74 -13.18 5.40
CA GLY A 126 -23.94 -12.03 4.94
C GLY A 126 -24.63 -10.67 4.97
N LEU A 127 -25.49 -10.41 5.97
CA LEU A 127 -26.18 -9.12 6.11
C LEU A 127 -25.21 -7.93 6.28
N ALA A 128 -24.01 -8.15 6.83
CA ALA A 128 -22.97 -7.14 6.99
C ALA A 128 -22.60 -6.43 5.67
N GLY A 129 -22.59 -7.15 4.53
CA GLY A 129 -22.33 -6.57 3.21
C GLY A 129 -23.37 -5.53 2.77
N ARG A 130 -24.59 -5.57 3.32
CA ARG A 130 -25.63 -4.56 3.08
C ARG A 130 -25.40 -3.26 3.85
N TYR A 131 -24.68 -3.31 4.98
CA TYR A 131 -24.29 -2.15 5.76
C TYR A 131 -23.07 -1.42 5.21
N ALA A 132 -22.24 -2.13 4.45
CA ALA A 132 -20.96 -1.61 3.97
C ALA A 132 -21.05 -0.27 3.22
N PRO A 133 -22.01 -0.05 2.29
CA PRO A 133 -22.11 1.24 1.58
C PRO A 133 -22.42 2.43 2.51
N ILE A 134 -23.17 2.22 3.59
CA ILE A 134 -23.40 3.25 4.62
C ILE A 134 -22.06 3.61 5.28
N GLY A 135 -21.29 2.59 5.64
CA GLY A 135 -19.95 2.76 6.20
C GLY A 135 -19.00 3.52 5.27
N VAL A 136 -19.04 3.25 3.96
CA VAL A 136 -18.26 3.97 2.95
C VAL A 136 -18.62 5.45 2.92
N HIS A 137 -19.92 5.79 2.94
CA HIS A 137 -20.35 7.19 2.97
C HIS A 137 -19.91 7.90 4.26
N VAL A 138 -20.07 7.27 5.42
CA VAL A 138 -19.60 7.82 6.69
C VAL A 138 -18.09 8.04 6.67
N ALA A 139 -17.32 7.06 6.19
CA ALA A 139 -15.86 7.16 6.07
C ALA A 139 -15.45 8.32 5.15
N MET A 140 -16.11 8.49 4.01
CA MET A 140 -15.87 9.59 3.09
C MET A 140 -16.23 10.95 3.72
N ILE A 141 -17.31 11.04 4.48
CA ILE A 141 -17.66 12.25 5.26
C ILE A 141 -16.58 12.57 6.29
N PHE A 142 -16.04 11.57 7.00
CA PHE A 142 -14.92 11.77 7.94
C PHE A 142 -13.67 12.30 7.24
N VAL A 143 -13.28 11.72 6.09
CA VAL A 143 -12.13 12.20 5.30
C VAL A 143 -12.33 13.67 4.89
N MET A 144 -13.51 14.02 4.37
CA MET A 144 -13.81 15.39 3.96
C MET A 144 -13.84 16.36 5.15
N ALA A 145 -14.45 15.96 6.28
CA ALA A 145 -14.48 16.78 7.49
C ALA A 145 -13.07 17.01 8.06
N GLY A 146 -12.25 15.97 8.10
CA GLY A 146 -10.84 16.06 8.50
C GLY A 146 -10.05 16.98 7.56
N ALA A 147 -10.22 16.85 6.25
CA ALA A 147 -9.56 17.72 5.27
C ALA A 147 -9.99 19.19 5.40
N THR A 148 -11.28 19.47 5.65
CA THR A 148 -11.77 20.82 5.94
C THR A 148 -11.14 21.39 7.20
N LEU A 149 -11.05 20.58 8.27
CA LEU A 149 -10.41 20.98 9.52
C LEU A 149 -8.92 21.26 9.32
N SER A 150 -8.22 20.42 8.55
CA SER A 150 -6.83 20.66 8.15
C SER A 150 -6.68 21.96 7.34
N ALA A 151 -7.57 22.22 6.37
CA ALA A 151 -7.49 23.41 5.52
C ALA A 151 -7.72 24.70 6.30
N THR A 152 -8.61 24.67 7.30
CA THR A 152 -9.12 25.88 7.97
C THR A 152 -8.57 26.11 9.39
N GLY A 153 -8.01 25.09 10.03
CA GLY A 153 -7.51 25.13 11.40
C GLY A 153 -6.03 24.79 11.59
N SER A 154 -5.27 24.64 10.49
CA SER A 154 -3.83 24.33 10.56
C SER A 154 -2.94 25.57 10.61
N PHE A 155 -1.70 25.38 11.06
CA PHE A 155 -0.62 26.36 10.96
C PHE A 155 0.54 25.80 10.13
N LYS A 156 1.25 26.69 9.44
CA LYS A 156 2.51 26.39 8.76
C LYS A 156 3.51 27.51 8.99
N GLY A 157 4.78 27.15 9.24
CA GLY A 157 5.91 28.06 9.28
C GLY A 157 7.12 27.44 8.59
N SER A 158 8.03 28.29 8.12
CA SER A 158 9.31 27.88 7.54
C SER A 158 10.38 28.84 8.05
N VAL A 159 11.55 28.32 8.43
CA VAL A 159 12.64 29.11 8.97
C VAL A 159 14.00 28.51 8.60
N ASP A 160 14.95 29.37 8.25
CA ASP A 160 16.36 28.99 8.09
C ASP A 160 17.15 29.49 9.29
N VAL A 161 17.79 28.57 10.02
CA VAL A 161 18.45 28.89 11.29
C VAL A 161 19.89 28.39 11.29
N PRO A 162 20.89 29.29 11.40
CA PRO A 162 22.28 28.92 11.61
C PRO A 162 22.47 28.04 12.85
N GLN A 163 23.43 27.12 12.79
CA GLN A 163 23.80 26.34 13.99
C GLN A 163 24.23 27.27 15.15
N GLY A 164 23.85 26.90 16.36
CA GLY A 164 24.07 27.65 17.59
C GLY A 164 23.03 28.74 17.89
N LEU A 165 22.07 28.97 17.00
CA LEU A 165 21.01 29.97 17.20
C LEU A 165 19.66 29.34 17.60
N ASN A 166 18.78 30.22 18.07
CA ASN A 166 17.44 29.88 18.54
C ASN A 166 16.37 30.57 17.71
N PHE A 167 15.17 30.00 17.73
CA PHE A 167 13.95 30.67 17.31
C PHE A 167 12.78 30.22 18.18
N VAL A 168 11.77 31.08 18.32
CA VAL A 168 10.50 30.73 18.97
C VAL A 168 9.53 30.23 17.91
N ILE A 169 8.85 29.13 18.18
CA ILE A 169 7.91 28.52 17.24
C ILE A 169 6.82 29.51 16.81
N GLY A 170 6.22 30.23 17.76
CA GLY A 170 5.12 31.17 17.51
C GLY A 170 5.45 32.27 16.50
N ASP A 171 6.71 32.71 16.44
CA ASP A 171 7.14 33.84 15.60
C ASP A 171 7.10 33.50 14.11
N ILE A 172 7.26 32.22 13.76
CA ILE A 172 7.32 31.77 12.36
C ILE A 172 6.00 31.13 11.89
N MET A 173 5.11 30.79 12.81
CA MET A 173 3.89 30.03 12.51
C MET A 173 2.78 30.95 12.02
N LYS A 174 2.33 30.72 10.79
CA LYS A 174 1.23 31.45 10.18
C LYS A 174 -0.04 30.59 10.14
N PRO A 175 -1.21 31.15 10.51
CA PRO A 175 -2.47 30.43 10.39
C PRO A 175 -2.81 30.21 8.92
N LYS A 176 -3.33 29.04 8.56
CA LYS A 176 -3.82 28.75 7.20
C LYS A 176 -5.26 29.17 6.98
N GLY A 177 -6.04 29.30 8.06
CA GLY A 177 -7.46 29.63 7.96
C GLY A 177 -8.05 30.23 9.23
N ILE A 178 -9.30 30.65 9.12
CA ILE A 178 -10.02 31.42 10.15
C ILE A 178 -10.30 30.65 11.46
N PHE A 179 -10.22 29.32 11.46
CA PHE A 179 -10.46 28.47 12.64
C PHE A 179 -9.15 28.04 13.32
N SER A 180 -8.02 28.65 12.94
CA SER A 180 -6.72 28.30 13.50
C SER A 180 -6.57 28.90 14.89
N VAL A 181 -6.42 28.05 15.91
CA VAL A 181 -6.21 28.46 17.32
C VAL A 181 -4.78 28.11 17.71
N ALA A 182 -4.00 29.10 18.12
CA ALA A 182 -2.61 28.92 18.50
C ALA A 182 -2.52 28.09 19.80
N PRO A 183 -1.83 26.92 19.78
CA PRO A 183 -1.62 26.12 20.98
C PRO A 183 -0.45 26.65 21.83
N ASP A 184 -0.47 26.37 23.14
CA ASP A 184 0.54 26.85 24.11
C ASP A 184 1.99 26.47 23.75
N VAL A 185 2.16 25.35 23.04
CA VAL A 185 3.46 24.88 22.52
C VAL A 185 4.14 25.91 21.60
N PHE A 186 3.42 26.92 21.09
CA PHE A 186 4.02 28.01 20.29
C PHE A 186 5.02 28.86 21.08
N ASN A 187 4.96 28.83 22.41
CA ASN A 187 5.93 29.48 23.28
C ASN A 187 7.23 28.66 23.49
N THR A 188 7.38 27.53 22.81
CA THR A 188 8.59 26.70 22.88
C THR A 188 9.70 27.33 22.05
N GLU A 189 10.89 27.47 22.64
CA GLU A 189 12.10 27.87 21.95
C GLU A 189 12.81 26.64 21.38
N VAL A 190 13.28 26.74 20.14
CA VAL A 190 14.02 25.68 19.46
C VAL A 190 15.45 26.15 19.23
N HIS A 191 16.39 25.45 19.83
CA HIS A 191 17.82 25.64 19.61
C HIS A 191 18.35 24.66 18.57
N VAL A 192 19.10 25.17 17.59
CA VAL A 192 19.81 24.35 16.62
C VAL A 192 21.20 24.05 17.17
N ASN A 193 21.38 22.92 17.85
CA ASN A 193 22.69 22.54 18.39
C ASN A 193 23.73 22.37 17.28
N ARG A 194 23.34 21.70 16.19
CA ARG A 194 24.24 21.38 15.08
C ARG A 194 23.47 21.05 13.82
N PHE A 195 23.99 21.49 12.68
CA PHE A 195 23.59 21.03 11.36
C PHE A 195 24.77 20.34 10.68
N TYR A 196 24.54 19.19 10.04
CA TYR A 196 25.58 18.50 9.27
C TYR A 196 25.00 17.66 8.13
N MET A 197 25.86 17.34 7.17
CA MET A 197 25.53 16.54 6.00
C MET A 197 26.39 15.28 5.94
N GLU A 198 25.78 14.19 5.51
CA GLU A 198 26.48 12.97 5.14
C GLU A 198 26.62 12.90 3.62
N TYR A 199 27.74 12.38 3.15
CA TYR A 199 28.08 12.33 1.73
C TYR A 199 28.36 10.89 1.33
N TYR A 200 28.01 10.54 0.09
CA TYR A 200 28.50 9.32 -0.53
C TYR A 200 30.00 9.43 -0.86
N ASP A 201 30.64 8.29 -1.13
CA ASP A 201 32.05 8.27 -1.58
C ASP A 201 32.27 9.06 -2.88
N SER A 202 31.21 9.25 -3.69
CA SER A 202 31.21 10.10 -4.89
C SER A 202 31.31 11.60 -4.58
N GLY A 203 31.11 12.01 -3.33
CA GLY A 203 31.06 13.41 -2.89
C GLY A 203 29.66 14.04 -3.00
N GLU A 204 28.65 13.31 -3.44
CA GLU A 204 27.26 13.80 -3.46
C GLU A 204 26.64 13.73 -2.07
N VAL A 205 25.78 14.71 -1.73
CA VAL A 205 25.06 14.72 -0.45
C VAL A 205 24.06 13.57 -0.40
N SER A 206 24.17 12.75 0.63
CA SER A 206 23.28 11.60 0.89
C SER A 206 22.16 11.92 1.87
N GLN A 207 22.43 12.74 2.88
CA GLN A 207 21.49 13.04 3.95
C GLN A 207 21.83 14.33 4.69
N PHE A 208 20.79 14.97 5.23
CA PHE A 208 20.88 16.19 6.03
C PHE A 208 20.40 15.90 7.45
N TYR A 209 21.15 16.34 8.46
CA TYR A 209 20.82 16.15 9.86
C TYR A 209 20.80 17.47 10.62
N SER A 210 19.81 17.59 11.50
CA SER A 210 19.64 18.75 12.36
C SER A 210 19.44 18.27 13.79
N ASP A 211 20.36 18.60 14.68
CA ASP A 211 20.27 18.28 16.10
C ASP A 211 19.59 19.42 16.86
N LEU A 212 18.37 19.18 17.33
CA LEU A 212 17.49 20.21 17.87
C LEU A 212 17.22 19.96 19.35
N SER A 213 17.26 21.03 20.15
CA SER A 213 16.79 21.05 21.54
C SER A 213 15.60 21.98 21.67
N LEU A 214 14.57 21.55 22.39
CA LEU A 214 13.36 22.31 22.67
C LEU A 214 13.40 22.75 24.13
N PHE A 215 13.07 24.01 24.38
CA PHE A 215 13.02 24.61 25.71
C PHE A 215 11.64 25.15 26.00
N ASP A 216 11.17 24.94 27.23
CA ASP A 216 9.95 25.58 27.73
C ASP A 216 10.20 27.05 28.14
N LEU A 217 9.12 27.71 28.58
CA LEU A 217 9.16 29.10 29.06
C LEU A 217 10.07 29.32 30.27
N ASP A 218 10.35 28.27 31.04
CA ASP A 218 11.23 28.32 32.22
C ASP A 218 12.70 28.08 31.83
N GLY A 219 13.00 27.91 30.54
CA GLY A 219 14.33 27.65 30.01
C GLY A 219 14.81 26.21 30.23
N LYS A 220 13.91 25.29 30.58
CA LYS A 220 14.24 23.88 30.78
C LYS A 220 14.16 23.12 29.46
N GLU A 221 15.18 22.31 29.18
CA GLU A 221 15.18 21.43 28.02
C GLU A 221 14.11 20.34 28.18
N VAL A 222 13.07 20.39 27.33
CA VAL A 222 11.95 19.44 27.34
C VAL A 222 12.18 18.25 26.41
N MET A 223 12.98 18.44 25.36
CA MET A 223 13.28 17.39 24.38
C MET A 223 14.54 17.75 23.58
N ARG A 224 15.39 16.77 23.31
CA ARG A 224 16.43 16.86 22.27
C ARG A 224 16.33 15.71 21.31
N ARG A 225 16.46 16.00 20.02
CA ARG A 225 16.41 14.99 18.96
C ARG A 225 17.16 15.45 17.72
N THR A 226 17.95 14.54 17.17
CA THR A 226 18.49 14.69 15.82
C THR A 226 17.48 14.21 14.80
N ILE A 227 17.05 15.11 13.91
CA ILE A 227 16.13 14.82 12.80
C ILE A 227 16.88 14.73 11.48
N LYS A 228 16.23 14.13 10.48
CA LYS A 228 16.70 14.06 9.10
C LYS A 228 15.55 14.08 8.11
N VAL A 229 15.86 14.13 6.82
CA VAL A 229 14.82 14.09 5.77
C VAL A 229 13.99 12.81 5.94
N ASN A 230 12.65 12.96 5.98
CA ASN A 230 11.66 11.91 6.27
C ASN A 230 11.60 11.36 7.71
N ASP A 231 12.35 11.91 8.66
CA ASP A 231 12.28 11.56 10.09
C ASP A 231 12.14 12.83 10.93
N PRO A 232 10.91 13.38 11.04
CA PRO A 232 10.65 14.65 11.69
C PRO A 232 10.55 14.54 13.21
N LEU A 233 10.76 15.67 13.90
CA LEU A 233 10.49 15.80 15.33
C LEU A 233 9.00 16.11 15.53
N ARG A 234 8.36 15.42 16.49
CA ARG A 234 6.96 15.66 16.86
C ARG A 234 6.87 15.99 18.34
N TYR A 235 6.31 17.15 18.67
CA TYR A 235 6.15 17.63 20.04
C TYR A 235 4.92 18.53 20.16
N GLY A 236 4.07 18.29 21.16
CA GLY A 236 2.89 19.12 21.46
C GLY A 236 1.93 19.33 20.28
N GLY A 237 1.84 18.40 19.33
CA GLY A 237 1.00 18.53 18.12
C GLY A 237 1.67 19.27 16.95
N ILE A 238 2.89 19.77 17.14
CA ILE A 238 3.75 20.32 16.09
C ILE A 238 4.60 19.20 15.50
N THR A 239 4.79 19.25 14.18
CA THR A 239 5.80 18.46 13.48
C THR A 239 6.83 19.39 12.84
N ILE A 240 8.11 19.19 13.15
CA ILE A 240 9.26 19.92 12.61
C ILE A 240 9.97 19.02 11.61
N TYR A 241 10.00 19.44 10.34
CA TYR A 241 10.63 18.73 9.24
C TYR A 241 11.93 19.40 8.86
N GLN A 242 12.94 18.59 8.56
CA GLN A 242 14.11 19.07 7.83
C GLN A 242 13.78 19.12 6.33
N THR A 243 13.70 20.32 5.78
CA THR A 243 13.29 20.57 4.39
C THR A 243 14.36 21.23 3.55
N ASP A 244 15.25 22.00 4.17
CA ASP A 244 16.31 22.69 3.43
C ASP A 244 17.59 22.88 4.26
N TRP A 245 18.60 23.50 3.65
CA TRP A 245 19.85 23.86 4.28
C TRP A 245 20.44 25.13 3.68
N GLY A 246 21.33 25.77 4.43
CA GLY A 246 22.09 26.91 3.93
C GLY A 246 23.52 26.96 4.44
N PHE A 247 24.25 27.95 3.94
CA PHE A 247 25.61 28.25 4.36
C PHE A 247 25.59 29.66 4.95
N SER A 248 25.79 29.77 6.26
CA SER A 248 25.65 31.04 6.98
C SER A 248 26.96 31.83 7.01
N ALA A 249 28.05 31.19 7.42
CA ALA A 249 29.32 31.88 7.57
C ALA A 249 30.51 30.94 7.41
N LEU A 250 31.62 31.49 6.91
CA LEU A 250 32.89 30.82 6.78
C LEU A 250 33.88 31.41 7.78
N GLN A 251 34.47 30.58 8.63
CA GLN A 251 35.49 31.01 9.58
C GLN A 251 36.87 30.91 8.94
N VAL A 252 37.54 32.05 8.84
CA VAL A 252 38.83 32.15 8.14
C VAL A 252 39.87 32.80 9.04
N LYS A 253 41.08 32.22 9.11
CA LYS A 253 42.26 32.87 9.66
C LYS A 253 43.17 33.35 8.55
N LYS A 254 43.75 34.54 8.72
CA LYS A 254 44.70 35.17 7.81
C LYS A 254 46.00 35.42 8.56
N ASN A 255 47.11 34.82 8.14
CA ASN A 255 48.43 34.98 8.77
C ASN A 255 48.42 34.73 10.30
N GLY A 256 47.61 33.77 10.75
CA GLY A 256 47.42 33.48 12.18
C GLY A 256 46.43 34.40 12.92
N GLU A 257 45.97 35.49 12.32
CA GLU A 257 44.93 36.37 12.87
C GLU A 257 43.52 35.88 12.52
N GLY A 258 42.57 36.06 13.44
CA GLY A 258 41.19 35.59 13.33
C GLY A 258 40.79 34.59 14.43
N PRO A 259 39.69 33.81 14.24
CA PRO A 259 38.93 33.66 13.01
C PRO A 259 38.02 34.86 12.71
N PHE A 260 38.04 35.29 11.44
CA PHE A 260 37.05 36.19 10.87
C PHE A 260 35.83 35.39 10.43
N ASN A 261 34.63 35.79 10.87
CA ASN A 261 33.37 35.20 10.44
C ASN A 261 32.87 35.92 9.19
N LEU A 262 33.15 35.35 8.02
CA LEU A 262 32.71 35.90 6.74
C LEU A 262 31.31 35.38 6.40
N ALA A 263 30.34 36.28 6.27
CA ALA A 263 28.99 35.91 5.87
C ALA A 263 28.99 35.32 4.44
N MET A 264 28.26 34.23 4.24
CA MET A 264 28.13 33.56 2.95
C MET A 264 26.81 33.96 2.30
N ALA A 265 26.87 34.52 1.09
CA ALA A 265 25.69 34.94 0.34
C ALA A 265 25.31 33.89 -0.70
N PRO A 266 24.02 33.55 -0.87
CA PRO A 266 23.58 32.71 -1.98
C PRO A 266 23.77 33.44 -3.31
N LEU A 267 24.35 32.77 -4.29
CA LEU A 267 24.56 33.28 -5.65
C LEU A 267 23.51 32.68 -6.58
N GLN A 268 22.87 33.53 -7.38
CA GLN A 268 21.90 33.06 -8.37
C GLN A 268 22.61 32.33 -9.51
N LEU A 269 22.21 31.08 -9.74
CA LEU A 269 22.65 30.26 -10.86
C LEU A 269 21.44 29.87 -11.71
N ASN A 270 21.66 29.70 -13.01
CA ASN A 270 20.68 29.07 -13.88
C ASN A 270 20.58 27.57 -13.52
N GLY A 271 19.68 27.22 -12.59
CA GLY A 271 19.35 25.84 -12.19
C GLY A 271 19.26 25.62 -10.67
N ASN A 272 18.86 24.41 -10.25
CA ASN A 272 18.58 24.06 -8.84
C ASN A 272 19.83 23.82 -7.95
N LYS A 273 21.02 24.27 -8.37
CA LYS A 273 22.25 24.03 -7.58
C LYS A 273 22.56 25.25 -6.73
N LYS A 274 22.58 25.05 -5.41
CA LYS A 274 23.00 26.09 -4.47
C LYS A 274 24.49 26.36 -4.61
N LEU A 275 24.84 27.64 -4.75
CA LEU A 275 26.19 28.14 -4.70
C LEU A 275 26.21 29.31 -3.74
N TYR A 276 27.17 29.31 -2.84
CA TYR A 276 27.38 30.38 -1.90
C TYR A 276 28.74 31.02 -2.17
N GLY A 277 28.83 32.32 -1.94
CA GLY A 277 30.06 33.09 -2.09
C GLY A 277 30.31 34.01 -0.91
N THR A 278 31.58 34.22 -0.60
CA THR A 278 32.03 35.28 0.29
C THR A 278 33.32 35.90 -0.22
N PHE A 279 33.73 37.01 0.38
CA PHE A 279 34.87 37.79 -0.02
C PHE A 279 35.66 38.25 1.20
N LEU A 280 36.96 37.97 1.22
CA LEU A 280 37.89 38.45 2.23
C LEU A 280 38.69 39.63 1.66
N PRO A 281 38.43 40.87 2.08
CA PRO A 281 39.21 42.02 1.63
C PRO A 281 40.66 41.93 2.16
N LEU A 282 41.63 42.34 1.33
CA LEU A 282 43.05 42.33 1.69
C LEU A 282 43.61 43.74 2.01
N GLU A 283 42.89 44.79 1.62
CA GLU A 283 43.24 46.21 1.83
C GLU A 283 42.07 46.96 2.49
N ASP A 284 42.35 48.11 3.13
CA ASP A 284 41.35 48.94 3.83
C ASP A 284 40.31 49.55 2.87
N SER A 285 39.07 49.59 3.34
CA SER A 285 37.81 49.66 2.59
C SER A 285 37.39 51.03 2.01
N ASP A 286 38.28 52.03 1.97
CA ASP A 286 37.92 53.41 1.54
C ASP A 286 38.11 53.67 0.03
N SER A 287 38.49 52.66 -0.76
CA SER A 287 38.67 52.78 -2.22
C SER A 287 37.62 52.01 -3.01
N SER A 288 37.19 52.56 -4.15
CA SER A 288 36.14 52.02 -5.04
C SER A 288 36.53 50.75 -5.82
N GLY A 289 37.52 50.00 -5.33
CA GLY A 289 38.10 48.82 -5.99
C GLY A 289 38.78 47.86 -5.01
N VAL A 290 38.14 47.55 -3.89
CA VAL A 290 38.67 46.66 -2.85
C VAL A 290 39.09 45.31 -3.46
N LYS A 291 40.39 45.02 -3.45
CA LYS A 291 40.93 43.72 -3.86
C LYS A 291 40.92 42.74 -2.70
N GLY A 292 40.68 41.47 -3.01
CA GLY A 292 40.55 40.45 -1.98
C GLY A 292 40.43 39.05 -2.54
N ILE A 293 40.19 38.10 -1.65
CA ILE A 293 40.11 36.67 -1.96
C ILE A 293 38.64 36.31 -2.05
N SER A 294 38.20 35.84 -3.20
CA SER A 294 36.84 35.32 -3.37
C SER A 294 36.79 33.84 -3.01
N MET A 295 35.78 33.44 -2.25
CA MET A 295 35.58 32.06 -1.83
C MET A 295 34.20 31.59 -2.24
N LEU A 296 34.11 30.43 -2.87
CA LEU A 296 32.86 29.84 -3.35
C LEU A 296 32.67 28.44 -2.76
N ALA A 297 31.43 28.09 -2.43
CA ALA A 297 31.10 26.80 -1.87
C ALA A 297 29.76 26.27 -2.38
N ARG A 298 29.72 24.97 -2.73
CA ARG A 298 28.48 24.26 -3.08
C ARG A 298 27.96 23.36 -1.96
N ASP A 299 28.79 23.14 -0.95
CA ASP A 299 28.55 22.33 0.23
C ASP A 299 29.44 22.86 1.38
N LEU A 300 29.34 22.27 2.56
CA LEU A 300 30.14 22.67 3.73
C LEU A 300 31.55 22.04 3.76
N GLN A 301 31.86 21.12 2.85
CA GLN A 301 33.13 20.39 2.85
C GLN A 301 34.18 21.01 1.95
N SER A 302 33.79 21.63 0.84
CA SER A 302 34.69 22.05 -0.24
C SER A 302 34.56 23.54 -0.53
N ILE A 303 35.57 24.30 -0.13
CA ILE A 303 35.66 25.74 -0.37
C ILE A 303 36.67 26.00 -1.48
N VAL A 304 36.21 26.62 -2.55
CA VAL A 304 37.01 27.00 -3.71
C VAL A 304 37.52 28.43 -3.51
N LEU A 305 38.82 28.65 -3.64
CA LEU A 305 39.45 29.95 -3.44
C LEU A 305 39.99 30.51 -4.75
N TYR A 306 39.74 31.80 -4.98
CA TYR A 306 40.25 32.60 -6.09
C TYR A 306 41.06 33.77 -5.55
N ASP A 307 42.14 34.11 -6.25
CA ASP A 307 42.98 35.26 -5.90
C ASP A 307 42.34 36.60 -6.28
N GLN A 308 43.08 37.69 -6.05
CA GLN A 308 42.66 39.07 -6.32
C GLN A 308 42.36 39.37 -7.80
N ASP A 309 42.91 38.57 -8.72
CA ASP A 309 42.71 38.72 -10.16
C ASP A 309 41.62 37.74 -10.67
N GLY A 310 40.96 37.03 -9.76
CA GLY A 310 39.91 36.05 -10.07
C GLY A 310 40.44 34.72 -10.62
N LYS A 311 41.74 34.44 -10.46
CA LYS A 311 42.33 33.18 -10.90
C LYS A 311 42.15 32.12 -9.82
N PHE A 312 41.76 30.91 -10.25
CA PHE A 312 41.60 29.76 -9.36
C PHE A 312 42.93 29.41 -8.70
N VAL A 313 42.94 29.35 -7.37
CA VAL A 313 44.13 28.98 -6.58
C VAL A 313 44.04 27.54 -6.09
N GLY A 314 42.87 27.12 -5.60
CA GLY A 314 42.71 25.77 -5.09
C GLY A 314 41.41 25.54 -4.34
N VAL A 315 41.30 24.33 -3.79
CA VAL A 315 40.19 23.91 -2.93
C VAL A 315 40.74 23.58 -1.54
N ARG A 316 40.04 24.01 -0.50
CA ARG A 316 40.32 23.66 0.89
C ARG A 316 39.08 23.07 1.55
N ARG A 317 39.34 22.08 2.42
CA ARG A 317 38.32 21.49 3.27
C ARG A 317 38.50 22.00 4.69
N PRO A 318 37.46 22.53 5.36
CA PRO A 318 37.57 23.00 6.75
C PRO A 318 38.12 21.90 7.69
N SER A 319 37.77 20.63 7.43
CA SER A 319 38.25 19.48 8.20
C SER A 319 39.75 19.20 8.05
N SER A 320 40.40 19.66 6.97
CA SER A 320 41.84 19.42 6.75
C SER A 320 42.72 20.26 7.67
N LYS A 321 42.24 21.42 8.10
CA LYS A 321 43.00 22.42 8.87
C LYS A 321 44.35 22.81 8.24
N LEU A 322 44.50 22.61 6.93
CA LEU A 322 45.72 22.95 6.18
C LEU A 322 45.60 24.34 5.56
N PRO A 323 46.57 25.24 5.76
CA PRO A 323 46.56 26.54 5.14
C PRO A 323 46.78 26.48 3.62
N ILE A 324 46.50 27.60 2.95
CA ILE A 324 46.83 27.86 1.55
C ILE A 324 47.44 29.26 1.44
N GLU A 325 48.57 29.37 0.74
CA GLU A 325 49.16 30.67 0.46
C GLU A 325 48.52 31.29 -0.77
N ILE A 326 48.01 32.51 -0.62
CA ILE A 326 47.40 33.30 -1.68
C ILE A 326 47.97 34.71 -1.62
N ASN A 327 48.71 35.10 -2.66
CA ASN A 327 49.33 36.43 -2.77
C ASN A 327 50.13 36.84 -1.52
N GLY A 328 50.94 35.91 -0.99
CA GLY A 328 51.76 36.11 0.20
C GLY A 328 51.01 36.11 1.53
N ASN A 329 49.70 35.83 1.54
CA ASN A 329 48.92 35.64 2.76
C ASN A 329 48.63 34.16 2.98
N GLU A 330 48.88 33.68 4.20
CA GLU A 330 48.48 32.36 4.66
C GLU A 330 47.00 32.38 5.05
N ILE A 331 46.17 31.64 4.30
CA ILE A 331 44.74 31.54 4.54
C ILE A 331 44.40 30.15 5.07
N LEU A 332 43.78 30.10 6.24
CA LEU A 332 43.28 28.87 6.85
C LEU A 332 41.76 28.92 6.96
N ILE A 333 41.08 27.96 6.36
CA ILE A 333 39.65 27.75 6.57
C ILE A 333 39.46 26.94 7.85
N GLU A 334 39.00 27.57 8.91
CA GLU A 334 38.76 26.90 10.19
C GLU A 334 37.47 26.10 10.17
N ASP A 335 36.34 26.73 9.84
CA ASP A 335 35.04 26.05 9.90
C ASP A 335 34.05 26.60 8.88
N ALA A 336 33.07 25.76 8.53
CA ALA A 336 31.97 26.10 7.66
C ALA A 336 30.66 26.01 8.45
N ILE A 337 30.10 27.17 8.81
CA ILE A 337 28.88 27.28 9.61
C ILE A 337 27.69 27.15 8.67
N GLY A 338 27.01 26.01 8.73
CA GLY A 338 25.76 25.77 8.02
C GLY A 338 24.53 26.22 8.78
N SER A 339 23.42 26.37 8.06
CA SER A 339 22.08 26.54 8.60
C SER A 339 21.17 25.38 8.21
N THR A 340 20.20 25.11 9.07
CA THR A 340 19.13 24.16 8.82
C THR A 340 17.88 24.91 8.38
N GLY A 341 17.21 24.42 7.33
CA GLY A 341 15.91 24.91 6.88
C GLY A 341 14.81 23.99 7.38
N LEU A 342 13.95 24.53 8.25
CA LEU A 342 12.93 23.78 8.97
C LEU A 342 11.53 24.22 8.54
N ASP A 343 10.69 23.25 8.17
CA ASP A 343 9.24 23.46 8.02
C ASP A 343 8.51 22.96 9.26
N LEU A 344 7.71 23.82 9.86
CA LEU A 344 6.86 23.49 11.01
C LEU A 344 5.41 23.43 10.58
N LYS A 345 4.70 22.40 11.04
CA LYS A 345 3.27 22.20 10.75
C LYS A 345 2.50 21.74 11.97
N THR A 346 1.32 22.33 12.16
CA THR A 346 0.29 21.85 13.10
C THR A 346 -0.97 21.55 12.29
N ASP A 347 -1.52 20.35 12.43
CA ASP A 347 -2.69 19.93 11.63
C ASP A 347 -3.68 19.08 12.47
N PRO A 348 -4.78 19.69 12.95
CA PRO A 348 -5.77 18.98 13.76
C PRO A 348 -6.65 18.01 12.97
N GLY A 349 -6.67 18.09 11.63
CA GLY A 349 -7.51 17.24 10.79
C GLY A 349 -6.92 15.86 10.48
N ILE A 350 -5.60 15.69 10.59
CA ILE A 350 -4.90 14.43 10.27
C ILE A 350 -5.51 13.20 10.97
N PRO A 351 -5.77 13.21 12.29
CA PRO A 351 -6.35 12.04 12.96
C PRO A 351 -7.72 11.64 12.39
N ILE A 352 -8.56 12.62 12.06
CA ILE A 352 -9.90 12.40 11.50
C ILE A 352 -9.78 11.82 10.08
N VAL A 353 -8.86 12.35 9.27
CA VAL A 353 -8.57 11.84 7.93
C VAL A 353 -8.11 10.39 7.98
N TYR A 354 -7.17 10.04 8.88
CA TYR A 354 -6.70 8.67 9.04
C TYR A 354 -7.79 7.73 9.56
N ALA A 355 -8.62 8.17 10.51
CA ALA A 355 -9.78 7.41 10.95
C ALA A 355 -10.75 7.15 9.78
N GLY A 356 -11.01 8.17 8.95
CA GLY A 356 -11.80 8.05 7.74
C GLY A 356 -11.23 7.05 6.73
N PHE A 357 -9.93 7.11 6.43
CA PHE A 357 -9.28 6.14 5.55
C PHE A 357 -9.31 4.72 6.12
N GLY A 358 -9.06 4.54 7.41
CA GLY A 358 -9.15 3.23 8.07
C GLY A 358 -10.57 2.66 8.00
N ALA A 359 -11.58 3.48 8.27
CA ALA A 359 -12.98 3.10 8.13
C ALA A 359 -13.34 2.77 6.67
N LEU A 360 -12.81 3.52 5.70
CA LEU A 360 -13.03 3.27 4.28
C LEU A 360 -12.45 1.92 3.85
N MET A 361 -11.21 1.61 4.25
CA MET A 361 -10.58 0.32 3.96
C MET A 361 -11.38 -0.83 4.55
N LEU A 362 -11.75 -0.74 5.83
CA LEU A 362 -12.53 -1.77 6.52
C LEU A 362 -13.90 -1.99 5.86
N THR A 363 -14.64 -0.91 5.63
CA THR A 363 -16.00 -0.99 5.05
C THR A 363 -15.97 -1.44 3.60
N THR A 364 -14.92 -1.10 2.84
CA THR A 364 -14.71 -1.65 1.49
C THR A 364 -14.49 -3.16 1.54
N CYS A 365 -13.70 -3.67 2.48
CA CYS A 365 -13.52 -5.11 2.68
C CYS A 365 -14.86 -5.81 3.01
N ILE A 366 -15.64 -5.24 3.94
CA ILE A 366 -16.97 -5.75 4.30
C ILE A 366 -17.92 -5.72 3.09
N SER A 367 -17.77 -4.77 2.17
CA SER A 367 -18.61 -4.66 0.98
C SER A 367 -18.49 -5.84 0.03
N TYR A 368 -17.37 -6.58 0.07
CA TYR A 368 -17.19 -7.80 -0.71
C TYR A 368 -18.00 -8.99 -0.18
N LEU A 369 -18.52 -8.92 1.04
CA LEU A 369 -19.38 -9.98 1.58
C LEU A 369 -20.71 -10.02 0.82
N SER A 370 -20.99 -11.16 0.20
CA SER A 370 -22.26 -11.44 -0.48
C SER A 370 -23.39 -11.62 0.53
N HIS A 371 -24.53 -11.00 0.25
CA HIS A 371 -25.78 -11.22 0.97
C HIS A 371 -26.65 -12.20 0.18
N ALA A 372 -26.80 -13.40 0.72
CA ALA A 372 -27.60 -14.48 0.15
C ALA A 372 -28.92 -14.64 0.92
N GLN A 373 -30.00 -14.92 0.20
CA GLN A 373 -31.34 -15.19 0.74
C GLN A 373 -31.88 -16.47 0.12
N LEU A 374 -32.55 -17.28 0.93
CA LEU A 374 -33.14 -18.56 0.55
C LEU A 374 -34.57 -18.65 1.08
N TRP A 375 -35.43 -19.28 0.28
CA TRP A 375 -36.79 -19.65 0.63
C TRP A 375 -36.98 -21.13 0.36
N ALA A 376 -37.71 -21.80 1.25
CA ALA A 376 -38.19 -23.15 0.98
C ALA A 376 -39.66 -23.31 1.40
N LEU A 377 -40.38 -24.18 0.70
CA LEU A 377 -41.76 -24.55 1.00
C LEU A 377 -41.89 -26.08 0.94
N GLN A 378 -42.39 -26.67 2.02
CA GLN A 378 -42.79 -28.07 2.09
C GLN A 378 -44.15 -28.24 1.41
N ASP A 379 -44.19 -29.01 0.34
CA ASP A 379 -45.41 -29.41 -0.38
C ASP A 379 -45.50 -30.94 -0.38
N GLY A 380 -46.29 -31.47 0.57
CA GLY A 380 -46.34 -32.90 0.84
C GLY A 380 -44.95 -33.44 1.20
N THR A 381 -44.42 -34.33 0.36
CA THR A 381 -43.09 -34.95 0.53
C THR A 381 -41.98 -34.22 -0.22
N THR A 382 -42.30 -33.16 -0.97
CA THR A 382 -41.32 -32.41 -1.77
C THR A 382 -41.01 -31.08 -1.10
N VAL A 383 -39.73 -30.69 -1.08
CA VAL A 383 -39.31 -29.35 -0.67
C VAL A 383 -38.94 -28.56 -1.90
N VAL A 384 -39.67 -27.48 -2.16
CA VAL A 384 -39.32 -26.53 -3.22
C VAL A 384 -38.40 -25.47 -2.62
N VAL A 385 -37.18 -25.36 -3.13
CA VAL A 385 -36.16 -24.42 -2.67
C VAL A 385 -35.89 -23.38 -3.74
N GLY A 386 -35.69 -22.14 -3.34
CA GLY A 386 -35.26 -21.07 -4.23
C GLY A 386 -34.42 -20.05 -3.48
N GLY A 387 -33.51 -19.39 -4.18
CA GLY A 387 -32.57 -18.48 -3.57
C GLY A 387 -32.05 -17.43 -4.50
N LYS A 388 -31.50 -16.37 -3.92
CA LYS A 388 -30.83 -15.31 -4.65
C LYS A 388 -29.66 -14.77 -3.83
N SER A 389 -28.65 -14.26 -4.54
CA SER A 389 -27.55 -13.53 -3.95
C SER A 389 -27.35 -12.21 -4.68
N ASN A 390 -26.96 -11.16 -3.95
CA ASN A 390 -26.65 -9.86 -4.55
C ASN A 390 -25.37 -9.87 -5.39
N ARG A 391 -24.43 -10.79 -5.08
CA ARG A 391 -23.09 -10.92 -5.68
C ARG A 391 -22.68 -12.40 -5.70
N ALA A 392 -21.58 -12.73 -6.37
CA ALA A 392 -21.03 -14.10 -6.42
C ALA A 392 -22.09 -15.16 -6.78
N LYS A 393 -22.95 -14.88 -7.78
CA LYS A 393 -24.13 -15.72 -8.09
C LYS A 393 -23.78 -17.18 -8.40
N ILE A 394 -22.63 -17.41 -9.02
CA ILE A 394 -22.21 -18.76 -9.42
C ILE A 394 -21.69 -19.53 -8.20
N GLU A 395 -20.83 -18.93 -7.37
CA GLU A 395 -20.39 -19.52 -6.10
C GLU A 395 -21.58 -19.84 -5.18
N PHE A 396 -22.56 -18.93 -5.12
CA PHE A 396 -23.80 -19.18 -4.40
C PHE A 396 -24.55 -20.40 -4.95
N SER A 397 -24.65 -20.54 -6.28
CA SER A 397 -25.31 -21.70 -6.91
C SER A 397 -24.57 -23.01 -6.61
N ASP A 398 -23.23 -22.98 -6.66
CA ASP A 398 -22.38 -24.13 -6.33
C ASP A 398 -22.48 -24.51 -4.84
N GLU A 399 -22.50 -23.52 -3.94
CA GLU A 399 -22.75 -23.71 -2.51
C GLU A 399 -24.13 -24.32 -2.29
N MET A 400 -25.18 -23.83 -2.97
CA MET A 400 -26.54 -24.36 -2.84
C MET A 400 -26.61 -25.81 -3.29
N ASN A 401 -26.12 -26.14 -4.49
CA ASN A 401 -26.09 -27.53 -4.97
C ASN A 401 -25.40 -28.46 -3.96
N ARG A 402 -24.26 -28.03 -3.41
CA ARG A 402 -23.52 -28.80 -2.40
C ARG A 402 -24.31 -28.98 -1.10
N LEU A 403 -25.06 -27.96 -0.66
CA LEU A 403 -25.87 -28.04 0.57
C LEU A 403 -27.12 -28.91 0.35
N LEU A 404 -27.81 -28.74 -0.77
CA LEU A 404 -29.03 -29.51 -1.09
C LEU A 404 -28.72 -31.01 -1.26
N ASN A 405 -27.56 -31.37 -1.82
CA ASN A 405 -27.10 -32.77 -1.91
C ASN A 405 -26.84 -33.45 -0.54
N LYS A 406 -26.78 -32.68 0.56
CA LYS A 406 -26.63 -33.24 1.91
C LYS A 406 -27.97 -33.52 2.59
N VAL A 407 -29.08 -33.06 2.01
CA VAL A 407 -30.41 -33.26 2.58
C VAL A 407 -30.78 -34.74 2.47
N PRO A 408 -31.07 -35.44 3.58
CA PRO A 408 -31.42 -36.84 3.56
C PRO A 408 -32.77 -37.06 2.87
N GLU A 409 -32.89 -38.17 2.15
CA GLU A 409 -34.18 -38.61 1.62
C GLU A 409 -35.04 -39.25 2.73
N LEU A 410 -36.31 -38.85 2.81
CA LEU A 410 -37.33 -39.48 3.61
C LEU A 410 -37.56 -40.91 3.13
N ASN A 411 -37.09 -41.88 3.92
CA ASN A 411 -37.35 -43.29 3.69
C ASN A 411 -38.75 -43.65 4.21
N PHE A 412 -39.72 -43.74 3.30
CA PHE A 412 -40.99 -44.41 3.59
C PHE A 412 -40.73 -45.93 3.64
N ARG A 413 -40.36 -46.46 4.81
CA ARG A 413 -40.66 -47.88 5.08
C ARG A 413 -42.18 -48.00 5.15
N SER A 414 -42.76 -48.89 4.35
CA SER A 414 -44.15 -49.31 4.49
C SER A 414 -44.46 -49.63 5.96
N PRO A 415 -45.67 -49.33 6.47
CA PRO A 415 -45.96 -49.49 7.88
C PRO A 415 -46.02 -50.98 8.23
N SER A 416 -44.90 -51.52 8.72
CA SER A 416 -44.95 -52.70 9.59
C SER A 416 -45.16 -52.18 11.01
N LEU A 417 -46.32 -52.52 11.57
CA LEU A 417 -46.65 -52.37 12.99
C LEU A 417 -45.42 -52.62 13.87
N GLY A 418 -45.09 -51.65 14.71
CA GLY A 418 -44.00 -51.77 15.66
C GLY A 418 -43.94 -50.52 16.52
N ILE A 419 -44.83 -50.44 17.49
CA ILE A 419 -44.73 -49.49 18.60
C ILE A 419 -43.35 -49.69 19.22
N SER A 420 -42.51 -48.67 19.21
CA SER A 420 -41.40 -48.56 20.15
C SER A 420 -41.15 -47.11 20.53
N LYS A 421 -41.18 -46.94 21.85
CA LYS A 421 -41.15 -45.73 22.65
C LYS A 421 -40.09 -44.73 22.22
N VAL A 422 -40.49 -43.46 22.31
CA VAL A 422 -39.65 -42.29 22.55
C VAL A 422 -38.62 -42.59 23.63
N VAL A 423 -37.34 -42.33 23.34
CA VAL A 423 -36.35 -41.95 24.34
C VAL A 423 -35.71 -40.66 23.85
N THR A 424 -36.08 -39.58 24.51
CA THR A 424 -35.37 -38.30 24.53
C THR A 424 -34.09 -38.48 25.35
N GLU A 425 -32.94 -38.35 24.72
CA GLU A 425 -31.69 -38.05 25.42
C GLU A 425 -31.14 -36.72 24.89
N SER A 426 -31.14 -35.74 25.78
CA SER A 426 -30.45 -34.47 25.67
C SER A 426 -28.93 -34.71 25.72
N VAL A 427 -28.23 -34.37 24.64
CA VAL A 427 -26.76 -34.30 24.64
C VAL A 427 -26.34 -32.84 24.82
N PRO A 428 -25.51 -32.50 25.81
CA PRO A 428 -25.00 -31.14 25.98
C PRO A 428 -23.94 -30.81 24.92
N LEU A 429 -23.95 -29.54 24.49
CA LEU A 429 -22.94 -28.91 23.63
C LEU A 429 -21.51 -29.18 24.12
N PRO A 430 -20.57 -29.57 23.25
CA PRO A 430 -19.17 -29.24 23.43
C PRO A 430 -18.94 -27.80 22.98
N SER A 431 -18.42 -27.02 23.90
CA SER A 431 -17.75 -25.74 23.67
C SER A 431 -16.73 -25.81 22.52
N LEU A 432 -16.80 -24.80 21.66
CA LEU A 432 -15.68 -24.15 20.96
C LEU A 432 -14.48 -25.06 20.62
N PHE A 433 -14.48 -25.64 19.41
CA PHE A 433 -13.24 -26.05 18.75
C PHE A 433 -13.26 -25.57 17.30
N MET A 434 -12.38 -24.61 17.04
CA MET A 434 -12.06 -24.06 15.74
C MET A 434 -11.17 -25.09 15.02
N ALA A 435 -11.75 -25.87 14.11
CA ALA A 435 -10.98 -26.75 13.25
C ALA A 435 -10.33 -25.92 12.14
N SER A 436 -9.05 -25.62 12.34
CA SER A 436 -8.11 -25.16 11.32
C SER A 436 -7.96 -26.22 10.23
N TYR A 437 -8.57 -25.97 9.07
CA TYR A 437 -8.20 -26.63 7.83
C TYR A 437 -7.16 -25.76 7.12
N ASP A 438 -5.94 -26.28 7.00
CA ASP A 438 -4.92 -25.76 6.09
C ASP A 438 -5.37 -26.08 4.65
N CYS A 439 -5.99 -25.09 4.02
CA CYS A 439 -6.24 -25.10 2.59
C CYS A 439 -5.64 -23.79 2.03
N ILE A 440 -4.59 -23.90 1.22
CA ILE A 440 -4.16 -22.80 0.35
C ILE A 440 -5.25 -22.65 -0.71
N GLY A 441 -6.21 -21.76 -0.47
CA GLY A 441 -7.10 -21.25 -1.51
C GLY A 441 -6.29 -20.33 -2.42
N ALA A 442 -6.22 -20.64 -3.71
CA ALA A 442 -5.63 -19.74 -4.69
C ALA A 442 -6.42 -18.42 -4.70
N THR A 443 -5.81 -17.35 -4.22
CA THR A 443 -6.30 -15.99 -4.44
C THR A 443 -6.19 -15.67 -5.92
N ASP A 444 -7.33 -15.56 -6.59
CA ASP A 444 -7.45 -15.17 -7.99
C ASP A 444 -6.84 -13.77 -8.20
N GLY A 445 -5.69 -13.73 -8.87
CA GLY A 445 -4.91 -12.51 -9.03
C GLY A 445 -3.89 -12.67 -10.15
N THR A 446 -4.30 -12.37 -11.38
CA THR A 446 -3.52 -12.36 -12.63
C THR A 446 -3.55 -13.67 -13.42
N HIS A 447 -4.33 -13.69 -14.50
CA HIS A 447 -4.33 -14.76 -15.50
C HIS A 447 -3.49 -14.35 -16.71
N VAL A 448 -2.59 -15.23 -17.15
CA VAL A 448 -1.84 -15.06 -18.40
C VAL A 448 -2.30 -16.09 -19.42
N THR A 449 -2.50 -15.67 -20.67
CA THR A 449 -2.89 -16.56 -21.77
C THR A 449 -1.79 -17.59 -22.03
N ALA A 450 -2.10 -18.87 -21.93
CA ALA A 450 -1.14 -19.97 -22.12
C ALA A 450 -1.42 -20.70 -23.44
N ARG A 451 -0.38 -21.03 -24.21
CA ARG A 451 -0.49 -21.93 -25.38
C ARG A 451 -0.18 -23.36 -24.95
N VAL A 452 -1.08 -24.28 -25.25
CA VAL A 452 -0.96 -25.72 -24.94
C VAL A 452 -1.10 -26.56 -26.20
N THR A 453 -0.51 -27.75 -26.18
CA THR A 453 -0.57 -28.73 -27.28
C THR A 453 -2.01 -29.15 -27.57
N ARG A 454 -2.33 -29.38 -28.85
CA ARG A 454 -3.70 -29.64 -29.36
C ARG A 454 -4.45 -30.79 -28.65
N SER A 455 -3.75 -31.69 -27.95
CA SER A 455 -4.33 -32.84 -27.25
C SER A 455 -4.74 -32.59 -25.79
N GLN A 456 -4.40 -31.45 -25.17
CA GLN A 456 -4.66 -31.18 -23.74
C GLN A 456 -5.40 -29.86 -23.39
N PRO A 457 -6.12 -29.16 -24.30
CA PRO A 457 -6.68 -27.84 -23.98
C PRO A 457 -7.82 -27.85 -22.96
N ALA A 458 -8.49 -28.97 -22.73
CA ALA A 458 -9.64 -29.05 -21.82
C ALA A 458 -9.23 -28.91 -20.33
N THR A 459 -8.00 -29.26 -19.98
CA THR A 459 -7.51 -29.21 -18.59
C THR A 459 -7.12 -27.81 -18.15
N TYR A 460 -6.89 -26.88 -19.09
CA TYR A 460 -6.36 -25.53 -18.85
C TYR A 460 -7.32 -24.43 -19.35
N LYS A 461 -8.59 -24.78 -19.59
CA LYS A 461 -9.66 -23.85 -19.89
C LYS A 461 -10.50 -23.66 -18.64
N ASP A 462 -10.48 -22.44 -18.12
CA ASP A 462 -11.41 -22.00 -17.09
C ASP A 462 -12.69 -21.42 -17.74
N ARG A 463 -13.53 -20.65 -17.04
CA ARG A 463 -14.72 -19.97 -17.60
C ARG A 463 -14.46 -19.03 -18.79
N LYS A 464 -13.20 -18.79 -19.17
CA LYS A 464 -12.82 -18.00 -20.35
C LYS A 464 -12.58 -18.93 -21.53
N HIS A 465 -13.09 -18.59 -22.72
CA HIS A 465 -13.03 -19.45 -23.92
C HIS A 465 -11.60 -19.68 -24.50
N TYR A 466 -10.55 -19.25 -23.80
CA TYR A 466 -9.14 -19.43 -24.14
C TYR A 466 -8.37 -20.01 -22.96
N THR A 467 -7.24 -20.67 -23.24
CA THR A 467 -6.40 -21.31 -22.21
C THR A 467 -5.62 -20.29 -21.39
N ASN A 468 -5.68 -20.39 -20.06
CA ASN A 468 -5.07 -19.45 -19.12
C ASN A 468 -4.34 -20.19 -17.98
N GLN A 469 -3.44 -19.49 -17.29
CA GLN A 469 -2.75 -20.01 -16.10
C GLN A 469 -2.63 -18.93 -15.02
N ASN A 470 -2.78 -19.33 -13.76
CA ASN A 470 -2.62 -18.47 -12.60
C ASN A 470 -1.14 -18.33 -12.24
N VAL A 471 -0.71 -17.11 -11.91
CA VAL A 471 0.66 -16.82 -11.46
C VAL A 471 0.62 -16.28 -10.04
N LEU A 472 1.46 -16.81 -9.16
CA LEU A 472 1.66 -16.29 -7.80
C LEU A 472 2.93 -15.41 -7.80
N VAL A 473 2.82 -14.21 -7.22
CA VAL A 473 3.98 -13.35 -6.94
C VAL A 473 4.29 -13.46 -5.47
N ASP A 474 5.53 -13.83 -5.14
CA ASP A 474 6.05 -13.82 -3.78
C ASP A 474 7.11 -12.70 -3.65
N VAL A 475 7.11 -11.99 -2.53
CA VAL A 475 7.99 -10.85 -2.25
C VAL A 475 8.78 -11.18 -1.00
N ASP A 476 10.10 -11.28 -1.15
CA ASP A 476 11.01 -11.45 -0.02
C ASP A 476 11.37 -10.08 0.62
N PHE A 477 11.95 -10.08 1.82
CA PHE A 477 12.32 -8.89 2.58
C PHE A 477 13.53 -8.14 2.01
N ASP A 478 14.31 -8.78 1.14
CA ASP A 478 15.15 -8.07 0.19
C ASP A 478 14.27 -7.66 -1.00
N PRO A 479 14.28 -6.41 -1.49
CA PRO A 479 13.45 -5.92 -2.59
C PRO A 479 13.86 -6.51 -3.95
N LYS A 480 13.87 -7.83 -4.05
CA LYS A 480 14.14 -8.65 -5.23
C LYS A 480 12.88 -9.46 -5.51
N PHE A 481 12.25 -9.16 -6.63
CA PHE A 481 11.11 -9.94 -7.11
C PHE A 481 11.61 -11.26 -7.70
N THR A 482 11.19 -12.39 -7.14
CA THR A 482 11.46 -13.72 -7.71
C THR A 482 10.25 -14.16 -8.52
N TYR A 483 10.42 -14.26 -9.84
CA TYR A 483 9.35 -14.71 -10.74
C TYR A 483 9.45 -16.22 -10.95
N VAL A 484 8.41 -16.97 -10.59
CA VAL A 484 8.31 -18.40 -10.88
C VAL A 484 7.50 -18.59 -12.16
N LEU A 485 8.20 -18.90 -13.26
CA LEU A 485 7.59 -19.21 -14.55
C LEU A 485 7.48 -20.74 -14.69
N VAL A 486 6.26 -21.28 -14.69
CA VAL A 486 6.02 -22.70 -14.98
C VAL A 486 5.85 -22.86 -16.50
N VAL A 487 6.91 -23.29 -17.19
CA VAL A 487 6.90 -23.45 -18.65
C VAL A 487 6.72 -24.93 -19.00
N GLY A 488 5.67 -25.26 -19.75
CA GLY A 488 5.58 -26.52 -20.48
C GLY A 488 6.61 -26.54 -21.61
N LYS A 489 7.30 -27.67 -21.79
CA LYS A 489 8.64 -27.80 -22.40
C LYS A 489 8.92 -27.17 -23.79
N ASP A 490 7.94 -26.59 -24.51
CA ASP A 490 8.11 -26.26 -25.94
C ASP A 490 7.47 -24.94 -26.43
N GLN A 491 7.76 -23.75 -25.85
CA GLN A 491 7.40 -22.46 -26.50
C GLN A 491 8.38 -21.29 -26.17
N PRO A 492 9.07 -20.69 -27.15
CA PRO A 492 10.01 -19.56 -26.93
C PRO A 492 9.45 -18.14 -27.17
N LEU A 493 8.15 -17.95 -27.47
CA LEU A 493 7.63 -16.69 -28.05
C LEU A 493 6.83 -15.76 -27.10
N MET A 494 6.88 -15.97 -25.78
CA MET A 494 6.00 -15.28 -24.82
C MET A 494 6.68 -14.18 -23.98
N GLN A 495 7.86 -13.71 -24.37
CA GLN A 495 8.66 -12.77 -23.57
C GLN A 495 8.37 -11.28 -23.83
N THR A 496 7.87 -10.88 -25.01
CA THR A 496 7.88 -9.46 -25.42
C THR A 496 6.58 -8.71 -25.11
N PHE A 497 5.45 -9.39 -24.96
CA PHE A 497 4.12 -8.73 -24.90
C PHE A 497 3.68 -8.32 -23.48
N LEU A 498 4.33 -8.83 -22.43
CA LEU A 498 4.00 -8.52 -21.02
C LEU A 498 4.70 -7.26 -20.47
N LEU A 499 5.76 -6.77 -21.14
CA LEU A 499 6.61 -5.70 -20.61
C LEU A 499 6.02 -4.28 -20.77
N THR A 500 5.10 -4.05 -21.71
CA THR A 500 4.58 -2.71 -22.04
C THR A 500 3.35 -2.29 -21.24
N THR A 501 2.54 -3.23 -20.74
CA THR A 501 1.30 -2.90 -19.99
C THR A 501 1.50 -2.81 -18.47
N TRP A 502 2.65 -3.26 -17.95
CA TRP A 502 2.90 -3.40 -16.50
C TRP A 502 3.65 -2.22 -15.84
N THR A 503 4.21 -1.29 -16.62
CA THR A 503 4.91 -0.10 -16.08
C THR A 503 3.97 0.89 -15.40
N GLY A 504 2.69 0.93 -15.78
CA GLY A 504 1.70 1.86 -15.20
C GLY A 504 1.14 1.44 -13.83
N LEU A 505 1.08 0.14 -13.53
CA LEU A 505 0.47 -0.36 -12.28
C LEU A 505 1.49 -0.46 -11.12
N MET A 506 2.76 -0.71 -11.44
CA MET A 506 3.84 -0.87 -10.45
C MET A 506 4.27 0.45 -9.77
N GLY A 507 4.04 1.59 -10.42
CA GLY A 507 4.29 2.91 -9.82
C GLY A 507 3.41 3.20 -8.59
N SER A 508 2.21 2.63 -8.53
CA SER A 508 1.25 2.88 -7.44
C SER A 508 1.44 1.94 -6.25
N ILE A 509 1.91 0.72 -6.47
CA ILE A 509 2.07 -0.31 -5.41
C ILE A 509 3.42 -0.13 -4.69
N SER A 510 4.47 0.31 -5.38
CA SER A 510 5.80 0.56 -4.77
C SER A 510 5.80 1.70 -3.74
N MET A 511 4.92 2.70 -3.88
CA MET A 511 4.77 3.76 -2.87
C MET A 511 4.15 3.24 -1.55
N MET A 512 3.34 2.18 -1.62
CA MET A 512 2.57 1.69 -0.48
C MET A 512 3.37 0.73 0.40
N VAL A 513 4.20 -0.13 -0.20
CA VAL A 513 5.04 -1.11 0.53
C VAL A 513 6.23 -0.43 1.24
N SER A 514 6.77 0.65 0.67
CA SER A 514 7.84 1.44 1.31
C SER A 514 7.41 2.09 2.64
N GLN A 515 6.11 2.26 2.89
CA GLN A 515 5.62 2.84 4.15
C GLN A 515 5.41 1.79 5.26
N ILE A 516 5.14 0.54 4.91
CA ILE A 516 4.82 -0.52 5.89
C ILE A 516 6.10 -1.12 6.49
N SER A 517 7.15 -1.31 5.68
CA SER A 517 8.43 -1.88 6.15
C SER A 517 9.22 -1.02 7.15
N ARG A 518 8.82 0.25 7.38
CA ARG A 518 9.51 1.17 8.30
C ARG A 518 8.98 1.16 9.74
N SER A 519 8.02 0.29 10.05
CA SER A 519 7.33 0.27 11.35
C SER A 519 7.92 -0.69 12.41
N HIS A 520 8.86 -1.58 12.08
CA HIS A 520 9.49 -2.49 13.06
C HIS A 520 10.97 -2.79 12.77
N PRO A 521 11.93 -2.14 13.45
CA PRO A 521 13.36 -2.38 13.29
C PRO A 521 13.88 -3.27 14.43
N SER A 522 13.56 -4.56 14.42
CA SER A 522 14.18 -5.49 15.38
C SER A 522 14.31 -6.87 14.76
N LEU A 523 15.35 -7.05 13.96
CA LEU A 523 16.00 -8.35 13.67
C LEU A 523 17.27 -8.09 12.85
N SER A 524 18.34 -7.74 13.54
CA SER A 524 19.71 -7.83 13.02
C SER A 524 20.27 -9.20 13.39
N CYS A 525 20.72 -9.98 12.42
CA CYS A 525 21.75 -10.99 12.65
C CYS A 525 22.66 -11.15 11.42
N ARG A 526 23.96 -10.97 11.64
CA ARG A 526 25.04 -11.35 10.73
C ARG A 526 25.16 -12.86 10.69
N LEU A 527 25.43 -13.44 9.51
CA LEU A 527 26.23 -14.66 9.41
C LEU A 527 26.91 -14.76 8.05
N ALA A 528 28.23 -14.89 8.11
CA ALA A 528 29.12 -15.22 7.02
C ALA A 528 29.27 -16.74 6.87
N SER A 529 29.55 -17.19 5.64
CA SER A 529 30.47 -18.28 5.25
C SER A 529 29.94 -19.20 4.13
N THR A 530 30.73 -19.17 3.05
CA THR A 530 31.09 -20.22 2.07
C THR A 530 30.50 -21.63 2.22
N VAL A 531 30.07 -22.23 1.09
CA VAL A 531 30.64 -23.46 0.48
C VAL A 531 29.96 -23.69 -0.89
N GLY A 532 30.79 -24.03 -1.89
CA GLY A 532 30.39 -24.24 -3.28
C GLY A 532 29.68 -25.57 -3.55
N GLY A 533 28.95 -25.60 -4.67
CA GLY A 533 28.38 -26.79 -5.27
C GLY A 533 27.84 -26.43 -6.65
N HIS A 534 28.41 -27.05 -7.69
CA HIS A 534 28.06 -26.81 -9.08
C HIS A 534 26.58 -27.15 -9.40
N SER A 535 25.84 -26.16 -9.90
CA SER A 535 24.76 -26.38 -10.87
C SER A 535 24.80 -25.23 -11.88
N SER A 536 24.86 -25.58 -13.16
CA SER A 536 24.99 -24.66 -14.29
C SER A 536 23.83 -23.65 -14.36
N ASN A 537 24.08 -22.41 -13.95
CA ASN A 537 23.19 -21.27 -14.18
C ASN A 537 23.64 -20.51 -15.43
N PHE A 538 22.75 -20.35 -16.42
CA PHE A 538 22.93 -19.35 -17.46
C PHE A 538 22.71 -17.96 -16.84
N LYS A 539 23.76 -17.13 -16.80
CA LYS A 539 23.67 -15.69 -16.51
C LYS A 539 23.60 -14.93 -17.83
N GLY A 540 22.50 -14.21 -18.05
CA GLY A 540 22.40 -13.18 -19.08
C GLY A 540 21.99 -11.86 -18.44
N GLU A 541 22.86 -10.85 -18.52
CA GLU A 541 22.52 -9.45 -18.21
C GLU A 541 21.94 -8.79 -19.46
N TRP A 542 20.82 -8.07 -19.31
CA TRP A 542 20.24 -7.28 -20.39
C TRP A 542 20.11 -5.81 -19.94
N LEU A 543 20.65 -4.89 -20.76
CA LEU A 543 20.62 -3.45 -20.56
C LEU A 543 19.54 -2.82 -21.45
N PHE A 544 18.64 -2.03 -20.86
CA PHE A 544 17.70 -1.19 -21.61
C PHE A 544 18.03 0.30 -21.40
N PRO A 545 18.01 1.13 -22.46
CA PRO A 545 18.29 2.55 -22.34
C PRO A 545 17.00 3.32 -22.02
N THR A 546 16.85 3.76 -20.78
CA THR A 546 15.88 4.81 -20.41
C THR A 546 16.59 5.90 -19.61
N LYS A 547 16.33 7.16 -19.96
CA LYS A 547 16.88 8.34 -19.29
C LYS A 547 16.37 8.41 -17.85
N GLY A 548 17.30 8.34 -16.89
CA GLY A 548 17.13 8.82 -15.52
C GLY A 548 16.54 7.80 -14.54
N TRP A 549 17.39 7.35 -13.62
CA TRP A 549 17.06 6.80 -12.30
C TRP A 549 16.27 5.48 -12.25
N LEU A 550 16.98 4.35 -12.38
CA LEU A 550 16.89 3.10 -11.57
C LEU A 550 17.50 1.94 -12.38
N LYS A 551 18.56 1.32 -11.84
CA LYS A 551 19.15 0.08 -12.37
C LYS A 551 18.43 -1.10 -11.72
N TRP A 552 17.76 -1.94 -12.52
CA TRP A 552 17.05 -3.13 -12.04
C TRP A 552 17.87 -4.39 -12.33
N VAL A 553 18.05 -5.25 -11.32
CA VAL A 553 18.66 -6.58 -11.45
C VAL A 553 17.69 -7.60 -10.86
N GLY A 554 17.26 -8.57 -11.66
CA GLY A 554 16.39 -9.67 -11.22
C GLY A 554 16.94 -11.02 -11.68
N GLU A 555 16.65 -12.09 -10.94
CA GLU A 555 17.03 -13.48 -11.28
C GLU A 555 15.74 -14.29 -11.53
N VAL A 556 15.68 -15.06 -12.62
CA VAL A 556 14.54 -15.92 -12.96
C VAL A 556 14.95 -17.39 -12.76
N ARG A 557 14.18 -18.16 -11.97
CA ARG A 557 14.40 -19.61 -11.83
C ARG A 557 13.24 -20.40 -12.46
N VAL A 558 13.61 -21.40 -13.25
CA VAL A 558 12.69 -22.32 -13.93
C VAL A 558 12.70 -23.66 -13.20
N ILE A 559 11.55 -24.14 -12.73
CA ILE A 559 11.41 -25.46 -12.11
C ILE A 559 10.66 -26.38 -13.08
N SER A 560 11.29 -27.49 -13.47
CA SER A 560 10.70 -28.48 -14.38
C SER A 560 9.95 -29.59 -13.62
N ASN A 561 8.85 -30.05 -14.19
CA ASN A 561 7.78 -30.80 -13.53
C ASN A 561 8.07 -32.29 -13.22
N HIS A 562 9.34 -32.65 -12.97
CA HIS A 562 9.74 -34.04 -12.70
C HIS A 562 10.57 -34.18 -11.41
N GLU A 563 10.06 -33.65 -10.30
CA GLU A 563 10.36 -34.22 -8.99
C GLU A 563 9.03 -34.53 -8.30
N LYS A 564 8.78 -35.81 -8.01
CA LYS A 564 7.70 -36.18 -7.08
C LYS A 564 7.94 -35.39 -5.80
N PHE A 565 6.95 -34.57 -5.42
CA PHE A 565 6.92 -33.79 -4.17
C PHE A 565 7.41 -34.66 -3.00
N LYS A 566 8.69 -34.51 -2.63
CA LYS A 566 9.27 -35.13 -1.44
C LYS A 566 9.34 -34.07 -0.34
N PRO A 567 8.88 -34.38 0.90
CA PRO A 567 8.89 -33.45 2.03
C PRO A 567 10.26 -32.85 2.38
N SER A 568 11.36 -33.41 1.86
CA SER A 568 12.72 -32.92 2.05
C SER A 568 13.02 -31.58 1.35
N ALA A 569 12.30 -31.22 0.28
CA ALA A 569 12.52 -29.96 -0.43
C ALA A 569 12.04 -28.73 0.38
N MET A 570 10.94 -28.86 1.12
CA MET A 570 10.48 -27.79 2.04
C MET A 570 11.43 -27.57 3.22
N LYS A 571 12.13 -28.62 3.67
CA LYS A 571 13.09 -28.49 4.79
C LYS A 571 14.31 -27.62 4.43
N LYS A 572 14.66 -27.53 3.15
CA LYS A 572 15.73 -26.65 2.67
C LYS A 572 15.30 -25.18 2.51
N LEU A 573 14.02 -24.95 2.21
CA LEU A 573 13.41 -23.60 2.19
C LEU A 573 13.10 -23.09 3.61
N SER A 574 12.66 -23.96 4.52
CA SER A 574 12.37 -23.56 5.92
C SER A 574 13.61 -23.40 6.80
N GLN A 575 14.80 -23.85 6.37
CA GLN A 575 16.05 -23.65 7.12
C GLN A 575 16.65 -22.24 6.93
N GLN A 576 16.13 -21.43 5.99
CA GLN A 576 16.53 -20.02 5.83
C GLN A 576 15.60 -19.03 6.53
N SER A 577 14.50 -19.50 7.12
CA SER A 577 13.57 -18.69 7.92
C SER A 577 13.49 -19.28 9.33
N GLN A 578 13.96 -18.58 10.36
CA GLN A 578 13.85 -19.05 11.74
C GLN A 578 12.37 -19.17 12.16
N ILE A 579 11.84 -20.39 12.13
CA ILE A 579 10.58 -20.77 12.79
C ILE A 579 10.83 -22.11 13.51
N VAL A 580 10.81 -22.08 14.84
CA VAL A 580 10.95 -23.26 15.69
C VAL A 580 9.62 -23.98 15.79
N TRP A 581 9.56 -25.26 15.40
CA TRP A 581 8.45 -26.17 15.73
C TRP A 581 9.01 -27.40 16.46
N GLY A 582 8.64 -27.55 17.74
CA GLY A 582 8.86 -28.77 18.50
C GLY A 582 7.70 -29.74 18.31
N TYR A 583 7.98 -30.97 17.88
CA TYR A 583 7.00 -32.06 17.83
C TYR A 583 7.49 -33.23 18.69
N HIS A 584 6.64 -33.66 19.61
CA HIS A 584 6.76 -34.92 20.35
C HIS A 584 6.21 -36.06 19.47
N VAL A 585 6.98 -37.15 19.34
CA VAL A 585 6.64 -38.35 18.57
C VAL A 585 6.30 -39.50 19.52
N PRO A 586 5.17 -40.23 19.36
CA PRO A 586 5.05 -41.60 19.81
C PRO A 586 5.54 -42.55 18.71
N VAL A 587 6.46 -43.43 19.08
CA VAL A 587 7.12 -44.43 18.23
C VAL A 587 6.19 -45.61 17.97
N GLY A 588 6.14 -46.08 16.72
CA GLY A 588 5.53 -47.35 16.31
C GLY A 588 6.29 -47.96 15.13
N GLN A 589 6.74 -49.21 15.31
CA GLN A 589 7.83 -49.91 14.63
C GLN A 589 7.65 -50.27 13.13
N GLN A 590 8.81 -50.45 12.48
CA GLN A 590 9.03 -51.01 11.14
C GLN A 590 8.57 -52.49 10.99
N PRO A 591 8.37 -52.98 9.75
CA PRO A 591 8.16 -54.40 9.46
C PRO A 591 9.47 -55.14 9.17
N GLY A 592 9.59 -56.35 9.71
CA GLY A 592 10.67 -57.31 9.43
C GLY A 592 10.12 -58.72 9.16
N GLN A 593 10.28 -59.16 7.91
CA GLN A 593 10.54 -60.50 7.39
C GLN A 593 9.89 -61.81 7.93
N THR A 594 9.40 -62.57 6.94
CA THR A 594 9.52 -64.02 6.68
C THR A 594 8.46 -65.04 7.15
N ASN A 595 7.96 -65.74 6.11
CA ASN A 595 7.77 -67.20 5.95
C ASN A 595 6.38 -67.87 6.04
N PHE A 596 6.07 -68.54 4.92
CA PHE A 596 5.31 -69.80 4.71
C PHE A 596 3.80 -69.86 5.05
N SER A 597 2.92 -70.01 4.04
CA SER A 597 2.56 -71.30 3.43
C SER A 597 1.22 -71.28 2.63
N ARG A 598 1.25 -71.96 1.46
CA ARG A 598 0.23 -72.74 0.73
C ARG A 598 -1.21 -72.22 0.44
N GLY A 599 -1.57 -72.32 -0.85
CA GLY A 599 -2.92 -72.65 -1.39
C GLY A 599 -3.23 -71.94 -2.71
N LYS A 600 -2.98 -72.53 -3.90
CA LYS A 600 -3.98 -73.07 -4.89
C LYS A 600 -5.23 -72.16 -5.03
N GLN A 601 -5.66 -71.66 -6.20
CA GLN A 601 -6.00 -72.35 -7.46
C GLN A 601 -6.39 -71.32 -8.57
N HIS A 602 -6.18 -71.69 -9.86
CA HIS A 602 -6.94 -71.44 -11.13
C HIS A 602 -8.00 -70.30 -11.22
N SER A 603 -8.29 -69.63 -12.36
CA SER A 603 -8.13 -69.87 -13.82
C SER A 603 -8.76 -68.69 -14.61
N ASP A 604 -8.30 -68.45 -15.85
CA ASP A 604 -9.07 -68.13 -17.09
C ASP A 604 -10.07 -66.94 -17.14
N SER A 605 -10.31 -66.17 -18.21
CA SER A 605 -9.94 -66.19 -19.64
C SER A 605 -10.52 -64.94 -20.35
N THR A 606 -9.91 -64.57 -21.50
CA THR A 606 -10.46 -64.01 -22.78
C THR A 606 -11.49 -62.84 -22.78
N CYS A 607 -11.22 -61.68 -23.40
CA CYS A 607 -11.09 -61.33 -24.84
C CYS A 607 -12.44 -61.08 -25.57
N HIS A 608 -12.68 -59.85 -26.08
CA HIS A 608 -13.19 -59.58 -27.45
C HIS A 608 -13.39 -58.06 -27.77
N LYS A 609 -12.89 -57.65 -28.95
CA LYS A 609 -13.36 -56.54 -29.80
C LYS A 609 -14.26 -57.13 -30.91
N PRO A 610 -15.18 -56.38 -31.56
CA PRO A 610 -14.89 -55.73 -32.87
C PRO A 610 -15.69 -54.42 -33.19
N GLN A 611 -15.09 -53.48 -33.94
CA GLN A 611 -15.41 -52.93 -35.29
C GLN A 611 -16.63 -51.97 -35.44
N ILE A 612 -16.39 -50.68 -35.77
CA ILE A 612 -16.51 -49.96 -37.08
C ILE A 612 -17.96 -49.65 -37.50
N VAL A 613 -18.25 -48.36 -37.80
CA VAL A 613 -18.97 -47.82 -39.00
C VAL A 613 -18.95 -46.27 -38.96
N ARG A 614 -18.59 -45.64 -40.08
CA ARG A 614 -18.91 -44.23 -40.44
C ARG A 614 -20.08 -44.22 -41.41
N PRO A 615 -20.83 -43.11 -41.51
CA PRO A 615 -20.89 -42.43 -42.82
C PRO A 615 -20.85 -40.89 -42.75
N GLU A 616 -20.67 -40.32 -43.95
CA GLU A 616 -20.49 -38.93 -44.34
C GLU A 616 -21.78 -38.09 -44.32
N HIS A 617 -21.67 -36.75 -44.20
CA HIS A 617 -22.18 -35.78 -45.19
C HIS A 617 -21.78 -34.33 -44.87
N SER A 618 -21.60 -33.58 -45.96
CA SER A 618 -21.17 -32.19 -46.13
C SER A 618 -22.23 -31.13 -45.82
N TRP A 619 -21.84 -29.85 -45.60
CA TRP A 619 -22.13 -28.67 -46.45
C TRP A 619 -21.89 -27.32 -45.72
N ASN A 620 -21.10 -26.47 -46.40
CA ASN A 620 -21.06 -24.99 -46.52
C ASN A 620 -20.84 -23.98 -45.36
N HIS A 621 -19.80 -23.18 -45.61
CA HIS A 621 -19.51 -21.76 -45.31
C HIS A 621 -20.69 -20.77 -45.55
N PRO A 622 -20.65 -19.49 -45.09
CA PRO A 622 -19.50 -18.56 -44.92
C PRO A 622 -18.75 -18.64 -43.60
#